data_AF-A0A4Y9NJH7-F1
#
_entry.id   AF-A0A4Y9NJH7-F1
#
_cell.length_a   1.000
_cell.length_b   1.000
_cell.length_c   1.000
_cell.angle_alpha   90.00
_cell.angle_beta   90.00
_cell.angle_gamma   90.00
#
_symmetry.space_group_name_H-M   'P 1'
#
loop_
_entity.id
_entity.type
_entity.pdbx_description
1 polymer ?
#
loop_
_entity_poly.entity_id
_entity_poly.type
_entity_poly.pdbx_seq_one_letter_code
_entity_poly.pdbx_strand_id
1 'polypeptide(L)'
;MRTLRLVALSDDGKSLILTVDGPDSADTGERFEVAIDDRLRAAARGDARRLTQIDVDLGTELPPRVIQARIRAGETPEQVAAASGTRVERIMRFAHPVIQERQRVAEQAREARVRLTDGSPTVALHQFMADRLRLIDLHIDAVTWDAH
;
A
#
# COMPACT_ATOMS: atom_id res chain seq x y z
N MET A 1 -22.49 5.59 -14.81
CA MET A 1 -21.93 6.72 -14.04
C MET A 1 -22.73 7.96 -14.42
N ARG A 2 -23.32 8.69 -13.47
CA ARG A 2 -24.06 9.93 -13.76
C ARG A 2 -23.09 11.10 -13.72
N THR A 3 -23.22 12.03 -14.66
CA THR A 3 -22.41 13.25 -14.72
C THR A 3 -23.15 14.39 -14.02
N LEU A 4 -22.39 15.33 -13.44
CA LEU A 4 -22.92 16.51 -12.77
C LEU A 4 -22.42 17.77 -13.50
N ARG A 5 -23.27 18.81 -13.57
CA ARG A 5 -22.91 20.14 -14.05
C ARG A 5 -22.90 21.14 -12.90
N LEU A 6 -21.95 22.09 -12.92
CA LEU A 6 -21.92 23.21 -12.00
C LEU A 6 -23.04 24.21 -12.34
N VAL A 7 -23.78 24.63 -11.32
CA VAL A 7 -24.88 25.60 -11.47
C VAL A 7 -24.51 26.93 -10.86
N ALA A 8 -24.01 26.92 -9.62
CA ALA A 8 -23.70 28.13 -8.86
C ALA A 8 -22.68 27.85 -7.74
N LEU A 9 -22.29 28.92 -7.06
CA LEU A 9 -21.67 28.87 -5.74
C LEU A 9 -22.76 28.97 -4.67
N SER A 10 -22.50 28.47 -3.46
CA SER A 10 -23.32 28.78 -2.29
C SER A 10 -23.30 30.29 -2.00
N ASP A 11 -24.29 30.79 -1.25
CA ASP A 11 -24.40 32.21 -0.90
C ASP A 11 -23.16 32.75 -0.17
N ASP A 12 -22.49 31.91 0.61
CA ASP A 12 -21.24 32.25 1.32
C ASP A 12 -19.97 32.03 0.47
N GLY A 13 -20.12 31.54 -0.75
CA GLY A 13 -19.03 31.24 -1.69
C GLY A 13 -18.14 30.08 -1.28
N LYS A 14 -18.51 29.27 -0.26
CA LYS A 14 -17.67 28.17 0.26
C LYS A 14 -17.95 26.81 -0.37
N SER A 15 -19.04 26.67 -1.13
CA SER A 15 -19.43 25.40 -1.75
C SER A 15 -19.81 25.58 -3.21
N LEU A 16 -19.64 24.52 -4.00
CA LEU A 16 -20.18 24.37 -5.33
C LEU A 16 -21.58 23.75 -5.26
N ILE A 17 -22.54 24.31 -5.99
CA ILE A 17 -23.86 23.74 -6.18
C ILE A 17 -23.91 23.07 -7.56
N LEU A 18 -24.11 21.75 -7.55
CA LEU A 18 -24.10 20.88 -8.71
C LEU A 18 -25.49 20.29 -8.96
N THR A 19 -25.80 19.93 -10.20
CA THR A 19 -27.00 19.17 -10.54
C THR A 19 -26.69 18.09 -11.59
N VAL A 20 -27.57 17.12 -11.75
CA VAL A 20 -27.38 16.02 -12.72
C VAL A 20 -27.41 16.57 -14.15
N ASP A 21 -26.44 16.15 -14.96
CA ASP A 21 -26.34 16.49 -16.37
C ASP A 21 -27.11 15.46 -17.22
N GLY A 22 -28.05 15.92 -18.05
CA GLY A 22 -28.91 15.05 -18.87
C GLY A 22 -30.16 15.73 -19.44
N PRO A 23 -30.82 15.13 -20.46
CA PRO A 23 -31.98 15.72 -21.13
C PRO A 23 -33.22 15.86 -20.23
N ASP A 24 -33.34 15.04 -19.19
CA ASP A 24 -34.40 15.11 -18.17
C ASP A 24 -34.02 16.04 -16.98
N SER A 25 -32.91 16.77 -17.08
CA SER A 25 -32.40 17.63 -15.99
C SER A 25 -33.25 18.89 -15.73
N ALA A 26 -34.22 19.17 -16.60
CA ALA A 26 -35.18 20.26 -16.39
C ALA A 26 -36.13 19.98 -15.21
N ASP A 27 -36.36 18.72 -14.84
CA ASP A 27 -37.39 18.32 -13.87
C ASP A 27 -36.89 17.60 -12.61
N THR A 28 -35.59 17.25 -12.50
CA THR A 28 -35.15 16.43 -11.36
C THR A 28 -34.97 17.23 -10.06
N GLY A 29 -34.72 18.55 -10.11
CA GLY A 29 -34.62 19.43 -8.93
C GLY A 29 -33.51 19.11 -7.91
N GLU A 30 -32.88 17.94 -8.02
CA GLU A 30 -31.86 17.44 -7.11
C GLU A 30 -30.57 18.25 -7.29
N ARG A 31 -30.15 18.88 -6.19
CA ARG A 31 -28.93 19.67 -6.09
C ARG A 31 -27.98 18.97 -5.13
N PHE A 32 -26.73 18.90 -5.52
CA PHE A 32 -25.63 18.38 -4.70
C PHE A 32 -24.73 19.54 -4.31
N GLU A 33 -24.31 19.56 -3.05
CA GLU A 33 -23.38 20.55 -2.54
C GLU A 33 -22.02 19.91 -2.30
N VAL A 34 -20.94 20.57 -2.74
CA VAL A 34 -19.56 20.13 -2.51
C VAL A 34 -18.76 21.30 -1.96
N ALA A 35 -18.19 21.15 -0.75
CA ALA A 35 -17.36 22.17 -0.14
C ALA A 35 -16.08 22.45 -0.96
N ILE A 36 -15.72 23.72 -1.09
CA ILE A 36 -14.48 24.20 -1.72
C ILE A 36 -13.33 24.12 -0.70
N ASP A 37 -12.92 22.90 -0.41
CA ASP A 37 -11.78 22.60 0.44
C ASP A 37 -10.50 22.38 -0.39
N ASP A 38 -9.38 22.12 0.30
CA ASP A 38 -8.12 21.86 -0.37
C ASP A 38 -8.12 20.57 -1.19
N ARG A 39 -9.00 19.62 -0.85
CA ARG A 39 -9.18 18.36 -1.60
C ARG A 39 -9.82 18.64 -2.96
N LEU A 40 -10.92 19.39 -3.01
CA LEU A 40 -11.58 19.80 -4.24
C LEU A 40 -10.63 20.66 -5.08
N ARG A 41 -9.88 21.58 -4.47
CA ARG A 41 -8.88 22.40 -5.17
C ARG A 41 -7.74 21.56 -5.76
N ALA A 42 -7.26 20.54 -5.05
CA ALA A 42 -6.24 19.63 -5.57
C ALA A 42 -6.79 18.76 -6.71
N ALA A 43 -8.01 18.24 -6.56
CA ALA A 43 -8.70 17.47 -7.59
C ALA A 43 -8.94 18.27 -8.87
N ALA A 44 -9.43 19.50 -8.75
CA ALA A 44 -9.67 20.39 -9.90
C ALA A 44 -8.38 20.72 -10.68
N ARG A 45 -7.22 20.71 -10.02
CA ARG A 45 -5.91 20.90 -10.67
C ARG A 45 -5.30 19.62 -11.23
N GLY A 46 -5.90 18.45 -10.97
CA GLY A 46 -5.32 17.15 -11.33
C GLY A 46 -4.09 16.77 -10.50
N ASP A 47 -3.88 17.37 -9.32
CA ASP A 47 -2.72 17.13 -8.47
C ASP A 47 -2.92 15.85 -7.62
N ALA A 48 -2.71 14.69 -8.26
CA ALA A 48 -2.90 13.38 -7.65
C ALA A 48 -2.00 13.15 -6.41
N ARG A 49 -0.80 13.76 -6.38
CA ARG A 49 0.12 13.65 -5.24
C ARG A 49 -0.44 14.40 -4.04
N ARG A 50 -0.90 15.63 -4.24
CA ARG A 50 -1.49 16.46 -3.18
C ARG A 50 -2.81 15.88 -2.67
N LEU A 51 -3.64 15.31 -3.54
CA LEU A 51 -4.82 14.54 -3.15
C LEU A 51 -4.48 13.41 -2.18
N THR A 52 -3.50 12.58 -2.54
CA THR A 52 -3.04 11.47 -1.68
C THR A 52 -2.52 11.96 -0.34
N GLN A 53 -1.81 13.09 -0.32
CA GLN A 53 -1.30 13.68 0.91
C GLN A 53 -2.42 14.16 1.84
N ILE A 54 -3.41 14.88 1.29
CA ILE A 54 -4.59 15.34 2.04
C ILE A 54 -5.37 14.15 2.61
N ASP A 55 -5.54 13.09 1.83
CA ASP A 55 -6.19 11.85 2.26
C ASP A 55 -5.47 11.19 3.44
N VAL A 56 -4.14 11.19 3.42
CA VAL A 56 -3.30 10.69 4.52
C VAL A 56 -3.41 11.57 5.75
N ASP A 57 -3.34 12.90 5.60
CA ASP A 57 -3.40 13.85 6.72
C ASP A 57 -4.77 13.81 7.42
N LEU A 58 -5.85 13.58 6.67
CA LEU A 58 -7.20 13.38 7.19
C LEU A 58 -7.43 11.99 7.78
N GLY A 59 -6.45 11.08 7.71
CA GLY A 59 -6.58 9.69 8.15
C GLY A 59 -7.52 8.84 7.29
N THR A 60 -7.91 9.34 6.12
CA THR A 60 -8.76 8.61 5.15
C THR A 60 -7.97 7.50 4.45
N GLU A 61 -6.64 7.66 4.36
CA GLU A 61 -5.75 6.67 3.76
C GLU A 61 -4.55 6.31 4.66
N LEU A 62 -4.09 5.05 4.56
CA LEU A 62 -2.91 4.60 5.28
C LEU A 62 -1.63 5.26 4.70
N PRO A 63 -0.76 5.85 5.54
CA PRO A 63 0.48 6.46 5.09
C PRO A 63 1.46 5.44 4.47
N PRO A 64 2.23 5.80 3.42
CA PRO A 64 3.22 4.92 2.81
C PRO A 64 4.23 4.33 3.79
N ARG A 65 4.73 5.13 4.74
CA ARG A 65 5.67 4.68 5.79
C ARG A 65 5.08 3.57 6.66
N VAL A 66 3.78 3.64 6.96
CA VAL A 66 3.10 2.64 7.77
C VAL A 66 2.90 1.35 6.97
N ILE A 67 2.51 1.46 5.70
CA ILE A 67 2.45 0.31 4.78
C ILE A 67 3.81 -0.39 4.76
N GLN A 68 4.87 0.34 4.48
CA GLN A 68 6.23 -0.20 4.40
C GLN A 68 6.68 -0.85 5.72
N ALA A 69 6.35 -0.26 6.87
CA ALA A 69 6.69 -0.83 8.17
C ALA A 69 5.97 -2.17 8.42
N ARG A 70 4.67 -2.24 8.12
CA ARG A 70 3.88 -3.48 8.26
C ARG A 70 4.37 -4.59 7.34
N ILE A 71 4.64 -4.25 6.07
CA ILE A 71 5.25 -5.19 5.13
C ILE A 71 6.63 -5.61 5.63
N ARG A 72 7.46 -4.70 6.15
CA ARG A 72 8.77 -5.08 6.69
C ARG A 72 8.66 -6.02 7.90
N ALA A 73 7.60 -5.89 8.69
CA ALA A 73 7.30 -6.75 9.84
C ALA A 73 6.66 -8.10 9.46
N GLY A 74 6.51 -8.40 8.17
CA GLY A 74 6.07 -9.71 7.69
C GLY A 74 4.63 -9.77 7.19
N GLU A 75 3.82 -8.74 7.39
CA GLU A 75 2.45 -8.74 6.88
C GLU A 75 2.41 -8.79 5.35
N THR A 76 1.44 -9.51 4.80
CA THR A 76 1.23 -9.56 3.35
C THR A 76 0.50 -8.32 2.85
N PRO A 77 0.66 -7.93 1.58
CA PRO A 77 -0.10 -6.82 0.98
C PRO A 77 -1.61 -6.96 1.14
N GLU A 78 -2.13 -8.19 1.07
CA GLU A 78 -3.54 -8.52 1.24
C GLU A 78 -4.00 -8.29 2.69
N GLN A 79 -3.18 -8.66 3.67
CA GLN A 79 -3.46 -8.41 5.09
C GLN A 79 -3.49 -6.92 5.41
N VAL A 80 -2.53 -6.15 4.88
CA VAL A 80 -2.48 -4.69 5.05
C VAL A 80 -3.67 -4.03 4.36
N ALA A 81 -4.03 -4.49 3.15
CA ALA A 81 -5.19 -4.03 2.41
C ALA A 81 -6.51 -4.26 3.18
N ALA A 82 -6.72 -5.49 3.66
CA ALA A 82 -7.89 -5.87 4.43
C ALA A 82 -8.01 -5.05 5.73
N ALA A 83 -6.90 -4.86 6.45
CA ALA A 83 -6.89 -4.10 7.70
C ALA A 83 -7.10 -2.59 7.52
N SER A 84 -6.84 -2.05 6.32
CA SER A 84 -6.95 -0.60 6.03
C SER A 84 -8.13 -0.24 5.13
N GLY A 85 -8.97 -1.20 4.74
CA GLY A 85 -10.08 -0.98 3.81
C GLY A 85 -9.64 -0.46 2.43
N THR A 86 -8.37 -0.68 2.08
CA THR A 86 -7.76 -0.14 0.86
C THR A 86 -7.56 -1.25 -0.16
N ARG A 87 -7.65 -0.92 -1.45
CA ARG A 87 -7.35 -1.87 -2.54
C ARG A 87 -5.89 -2.35 -2.52
N VAL A 88 -5.67 -3.63 -2.77
CA VAL A 88 -4.33 -4.26 -2.71
C VAL A 88 -3.36 -3.64 -3.71
N GLU A 89 -3.82 -3.19 -4.88
CA GLU A 89 -2.97 -2.56 -5.89
C GLU A 89 -2.35 -1.25 -5.39
N ARG A 90 -3.06 -0.51 -4.51
CA ARG A 90 -2.51 0.69 -3.88
C ARG A 90 -1.41 0.31 -2.89
N ILE A 91 -1.63 -0.73 -2.08
CA ILE A 91 -0.63 -1.24 -1.13
C ILE A 91 0.61 -1.72 -1.88
N MET A 92 0.44 -2.45 -2.97
CA MET A 92 1.52 -3.02 -3.78
C MET A 92 2.52 -1.98 -4.29
N ARG A 93 2.07 -0.77 -4.62
CA ARG A 93 2.96 0.34 -5.03
C ARG A 93 4.03 0.66 -3.98
N PHE A 94 3.69 0.52 -2.69
CA PHE A 94 4.59 0.79 -1.58
C PHE A 94 5.22 -0.49 -1.01
N ALA A 95 4.57 -1.64 -1.17
CA ALA A 95 5.04 -2.94 -0.70
C ALA A 95 6.17 -3.51 -1.58
N HIS A 96 6.10 -3.33 -2.90
CA HIS A 96 7.05 -3.96 -3.83
C HIS A 96 8.53 -3.68 -3.50
N PRO A 97 8.94 -2.42 -3.21
CA PRO A 97 10.33 -2.14 -2.81
C PRO A 97 10.74 -2.85 -1.51
N VAL A 98 9.82 -2.98 -0.55
CA VAL A 98 10.11 -3.61 0.75
C VAL A 98 10.17 -5.13 0.63
N ILE A 99 9.35 -5.72 -0.22
CA ILE A 99 9.41 -7.16 -0.53
C ILE A 99 10.76 -7.49 -1.19
N GLN A 100 11.22 -6.69 -2.16
CA GLN A 100 12.54 -6.87 -2.76
C GLN A 100 13.68 -6.69 -1.74
N GLU A 101 13.56 -5.70 -0.84
CA GLU A 101 14.52 -5.51 0.25
C GLU A 101 14.60 -6.75 1.15
N ARG A 102 13.45 -7.29 1.59
CA ARG A 102 13.36 -8.51 2.39
C ARG A 102 13.98 -9.70 1.69
N GLN A 103 13.66 -9.90 0.41
CA GLN A 103 14.24 -10.96 -0.41
C GLN A 103 15.75 -10.84 -0.50
N ARG A 104 16.28 -9.63 -0.77
CA ARG A 104 17.72 -9.37 -0.83
C ARG A 104 18.41 -9.65 0.50
N VAL A 105 17.80 -9.27 1.63
CA VAL A 105 18.34 -9.56 2.97
C VAL A 105 18.35 -11.06 3.24
N ALA A 106 17.28 -11.77 2.90
CA ALA A 106 17.21 -13.22 3.02
C ALA A 106 18.26 -13.92 2.15
N GLU A 107 18.45 -13.49 0.90
CA GLU A 107 19.52 -13.97 0.02
C GLU A 107 20.92 -13.73 0.61
N GLN A 108 21.16 -12.52 1.13
CA GLN A 108 22.43 -12.20 1.77
C GLN A 108 22.68 -13.06 3.02
N ALA A 109 21.64 -13.32 3.82
CA ALA A 109 21.73 -14.17 4.99
C ALA A 109 22.05 -15.63 4.61
N ARG A 110 21.49 -16.13 3.50
CA ARG A 110 21.76 -17.48 2.98
C ARG A 110 23.22 -17.72 2.62
N GLU A 111 23.91 -16.69 2.16
CA GLU A 111 25.34 -16.74 1.82
C GLU A 111 26.27 -16.53 3.03
N ALA A 112 25.74 -16.13 4.18
CA ALA A 112 26.54 -15.92 5.38
C ALA A 112 27.18 -17.24 5.86
N ARG A 113 28.45 -17.19 6.26
CA ARG A 113 29.15 -18.38 6.75
C ARG A 113 28.74 -18.70 8.19
N VAL A 114 28.37 -19.95 8.43
CA VAL A 114 27.99 -20.45 9.75
C VAL A 114 29.25 -20.81 10.54
N ARG A 115 29.31 -20.34 11.79
CA ARG A 115 30.33 -20.73 12.77
C ARG A 115 29.67 -21.52 13.89
N LEU A 116 30.00 -22.80 14.00
CA LEU A 116 29.65 -23.63 15.15
C LEU A 116 30.69 -23.43 16.25
N THR A 117 30.32 -23.67 17.51
CA THR A 117 31.16 -23.41 18.70
C THR A 117 32.58 -23.97 18.52
N ASP A 118 33.57 -23.11 18.75
CA ASP A 118 35.02 -23.37 18.69
C ASP A 118 35.61 -23.87 17.35
N GLY A 119 34.94 -23.61 16.22
CA GLY A 119 35.42 -23.93 14.88
C GLY A 119 35.57 -22.72 13.93
N SER A 120 36.33 -22.90 12.84
CA SER A 120 36.38 -21.94 11.73
C SER A 120 35.05 -21.98 10.95
N PRO A 121 34.54 -20.85 10.42
CA PRO A 121 33.32 -20.85 9.61
C PRO A 121 33.51 -21.71 8.36
N THR A 122 32.75 -22.80 8.25
CA THR A 122 33.03 -23.87 7.29
C THR A 122 32.15 -23.81 6.06
N VAL A 123 30.86 -23.51 6.21
CA VAL A 123 29.88 -23.56 5.11
C VAL A 123 28.91 -22.38 5.14
N ALA A 124 28.32 -22.05 3.99
CA ALA A 124 27.24 -21.08 3.89
C ALA A 124 25.98 -21.57 4.63
N LEU A 125 25.18 -20.64 5.12
CA LEU A 125 23.97 -20.93 5.91
C LEU A 125 22.97 -21.80 5.15
N HIS A 126 22.77 -21.55 3.86
CA HIS A 126 21.86 -22.38 3.05
C HIS A 126 22.31 -23.84 2.98
N GLN A 127 23.62 -24.09 2.81
CA GLN A 127 24.17 -25.44 2.74
C GLN A 127 24.07 -26.14 4.09
N PHE A 128 24.43 -25.43 5.17
CA PHE A 128 24.28 -25.92 6.52
C PHE A 128 22.83 -26.35 6.82
N MET A 129 21.85 -25.51 6.47
CA MET A 129 20.44 -25.82 6.68
C MET A 129 19.95 -26.96 5.80
N ALA A 130 20.40 -27.05 4.55
CA ALA A 130 20.07 -28.16 3.67
C ALA A 130 20.54 -29.51 4.25
N ASP A 131 21.74 -29.57 4.80
CA ASP A 131 22.26 -30.78 5.44
C ASP A 131 21.47 -31.14 6.70
N ARG A 132 21.04 -30.14 7.49
CA ARG A 132 20.23 -30.35 8.69
C ARG A 132 18.80 -30.80 8.39
N LEU A 133 18.14 -30.22 7.39
CA LEU A 133 16.77 -30.59 7.01
C LEU A 133 16.71 -32.02 6.45
N ARG A 134 17.74 -32.47 5.72
CA ARG A 134 17.82 -33.87 5.25
C ARG A 134 17.80 -34.89 6.39
N LEU A 135 18.31 -34.54 7.58
CA LEU A 135 18.28 -35.43 8.74
C LEU A 135 16.87 -35.68 9.27
N ILE A 136 15.91 -34.82 8.92
CA ILE A 136 14.49 -34.93 9.29
C ILE A 136 13.59 -35.13 8.05
N ASP A 137 14.16 -35.64 6.96
CA ASP A 137 13.48 -35.97 5.70
C ASP A 137 12.75 -34.76 5.05
N LEU A 138 13.31 -33.56 5.23
CA LEU A 138 12.83 -32.32 4.62
C LEU A 138 13.83 -31.81 3.57
N HIS A 139 13.30 -31.32 2.44
CA HIS A 139 14.10 -30.66 1.41
C HIS A 139 14.15 -29.15 1.64
N ILE A 140 15.26 -28.50 1.29
CA ILE A 140 15.42 -27.05 1.45
C ILE A 140 14.40 -26.25 0.62
N ASP A 141 13.94 -26.80 -0.50
CA ASP A 141 12.93 -26.19 -1.37
C ASP A 141 11.52 -26.18 -0.74
N ALA A 142 11.30 -26.97 0.32
CA ALA A 142 10.06 -26.94 1.08
C ALA A 142 9.99 -25.76 2.07
N VAL A 143 11.07 -24.97 2.19
CA VAL A 143 11.18 -23.86 3.13
C VAL A 143 11.40 -22.56 2.36
N THR A 144 10.66 -21.52 2.73
CA THR A 144 10.86 -20.17 2.19
C THR A 144 11.73 -19.37 3.13
N TRP A 145 12.71 -18.66 2.58
CA TRP A 145 13.57 -17.75 3.33
C TRP A 145 12.99 -16.34 3.29
N ASP A 146 12.96 -15.69 4.44
CA ASP A 146 12.49 -14.31 4.57
C ASP A 146 13.26 -13.59 5.69
N ALA A 147 13.12 -12.28 5.75
CA ALA A 147 13.86 -11.38 6.63
C ALA A 147 12.96 -10.60 7.62
N HIS A 148 11.79 -11.16 7.97
CA HIS A 148 10.87 -10.60 8.96
C HIS A 148 10.79 -11.45 10.22
#